data_AF-A0A966K8G8-F1
#
_entry.id   AF-A0A966K8G8-F1
#
_cell.length_a   1.000
_cell.length_b   1.000
_cell.length_c   1.000
_cell.angle_alpha   90.00
_cell.angle_beta   90.00
_cell.angle_gamma   90.00
#
_symmetry.space_group_name_H-M   'P 1'
#
loop_
_entity.id
_entity.type
_entity.pdbx_description
1 polymer ?
#
loop_
_entity_poly.entity_id
_entity_poly.type
_entity_poly.pdbx_seq_one_letter_code
_entity_poly.pdbx_strand_id
1 'polypeptide(L)'
;MAANLVRQLNSHDADFAPALKKLLAFSAADDAAIEAAAAKILADVQNRGDAAVLEYTQQFDRLSKDQASSVKVLEISKADLMAALNALPAEQRSALEAAAQRVKSYHERQKVESGCHSWDYADENGTRLGQKVTPLDRAGLYVPGGKAAYPSSVLMNAIPAKVAGVSEVIM
;
A
#
# COMPACT_ATOMS: atom_id res chain seq x y z
N MET A 1 29.15 -8.52 -35.62
CA MET A 1 29.33 -7.86 -34.31
C MET A 1 27.99 -7.88 -33.61
N ALA A 2 27.91 -8.49 -32.41
CA ALA A 2 26.66 -8.53 -31.65
C ALA A 2 26.33 -7.11 -31.17
N ALA A 3 25.16 -6.60 -31.54
CA ALA A 3 24.66 -5.35 -30.98
C ALA A 3 24.45 -5.55 -29.48
N ASN A 4 25.13 -4.76 -28.66
CA ASN A 4 24.94 -4.77 -27.21
C ASN A 4 23.47 -4.42 -26.90
N LEU A 5 22.75 -5.35 -26.26
CA LEU A 5 21.33 -5.21 -25.90
C LEU A 5 21.08 -4.22 -24.74
N VAL A 6 22.16 -3.75 -24.08
CA VAL A 6 22.09 -2.81 -22.96
C VAL A 6 22.71 -1.48 -23.38
N ARG A 7 21.96 -0.39 -23.19
CA ARG A 7 22.41 0.96 -23.51
C ARG A 7 23.53 1.39 -22.55
N GLN A 8 24.66 1.84 -23.09
CA GLN A 8 25.79 2.36 -22.33
C GLN A 8 25.93 3.86 -22.60
N LEU A 9 26.19 4.64 -21.55
CA LEU A 9 26.50 6.06 -21.62
C LEU A 9 27.86 6.27 -20.94
N ASN A 10 28.71 7.13 -21.49
CA ASN A 10 29.96 7.55 -20.87
C ASN A 10 29.88 9.03 -20.49
N SER A 11 30.19 9.37 -19.24
CA SER A 11 30.13 10.75 -18.74
C SER A 11 31.14 11.71 -19.38
N HIS A 12 32.10 11.18 -20.15
CA HIS A 12 33.07 11.95 -20.91
C HIS A 12 32.60 12.29 -22.34
N ASP A 13 31.52 11.69 -22.82
CA ASP A 13 31.01 11.97 -24.15
C ASP A 13 30.39 13.38 -24.20
N ALA A 14 30.64 14.11 -25.28
CA ALA A 14 30.12 15.47 -25.45
C ALA A 14 28.58 15.54 -25.43
N ASP A 15 27.91 14.44 -25.78
CA ASP A 15 26.46 14.29 -25.78
C ASP A 15 25.91 13.54 -24.56
N PHE A 16 26.72 13.31 -23.52
CA PHE A 16 26.31 12.59 -22.32
C PHE A 16 25.05 13.19 -21.67
N ALA A 17 25.03 14.49 -21.41
CA ALA A 17 23.92 15.17 -20.75
C ALA A 17 22.58 15.01 -21.52
N PRO A 18 22.50 15.31 -22.83
CA PRO A 18 21.27 15.07 -23.59
C PRO A 18 20.93 13.57 -23.73
N ALA A 19 21.92 12.67 -23.84
CA ALA A 19 21.69 11.23 -23.91
C ALA A 19 21.10 10.69 -22.59
N LEU A 20 21.61 11.15 -21.45
CA LEU A 20 21.11 10.81 -20.12
C LEU A 20 19.71 11.38 -19.90
N LYS A 21 19.48 12.64 -20.26
CA LYS A 21 18.14 13.25 -20.19
C LYS A 21 17.12 12.46 -21.00
N LYS A 22 17.48 11.99 -22.19
CA LYS A 22 16.61 11.14 -23.03
C LYS A 22 16.38 9.75 -22.41
N LEU A 23 17.38 9.19 -21.74
CA LEU A 23 17.23 7.90 -21.05
C LEU A 23 16.33 8.00 -19.82
N LEU A 24 16.47 9.08 -19.05
CA LEU A 24 15.66 9.37 -17.87
C LEU A 24 14.28 9.93 -18.21
N ALA A 25 14.03 10.27 -19.48
CA ALA A 25 12.73 10.74 -19.95
C ALA A 25 11.71 9.60 -19.86
N PHE A 26 11.03 9.52 -18.72
CA PHE A 26 9.85 8.72 -18.52
C PHE A 26 8.63 9.57 -18.90
N SER A 27 7.91 9.15 -19.93
CA SER A 27 6.56 9.65 -20.19
C SER A 27 5.60 8.73 -19.45
N ALA A 28 5.05 9.21 -18.34
CA ALA A 28 3.72 8.75 -17.93
C ALA A 28 2.79 9.26 -19.03
N ALA A 29 2.54 8.44 -20.04
CA ALA A 29 1.46 8.75 -20.96
C ALA A 29 0.17 8.48 -20.18
N ASP A 30 -0.46 9.55 -19.73
CA ASP A 30 -1.80 9.51 -19.16
C ASP A 30 -2.75 9.11 -20.27
N ASP A 31 -3.17 7.83 -20.26
CA ASP A 31 -4.18 7.35 -21.18
C ASP A 31 -5.53 7.88 -20.71
N ALA A 32 -6.02 8.92 -21.39
CA ALA A 32 -7.31 9.54 -21.10
C ALA A 32 -8.47 8.52 -21.05
N ALA A 33 -8.37 7.39 -21.75
CA ALA A 33 -9.38 6.33 -21.67
C ALA A 33 -9.34 5.61 -20.31
N ILE A 34 -8.15 5.36 -19.75
CA ILE A 34 -7.99 4.76 -18.41
C ILE A 34 -8.52 5.72 -17.34
N GLU A 35 -8.20 7.01 -17.45
CA GLU A 35 -8.71 8.02 -16.51
C GLU A 35 -10.23 8.12 -16.55
N ALA A 36 -10.82 8.19 -17.75
CA ALA A 36 -12.26 8.23 -17.92
C ALA A 36 -12.95 6.97 -17.36
N ALA A 37 -12.36 5.79 -17.56
CA ALA A 37 -12.87 4.53 -17.01
C ALA A 37 -12.81 4.52 -15.48
N ALA A 38 -11.69 4.92 -14.88
CA ALA A 38 -11.54 4.99 -13.42
C ALA A 38 -12.51 6.02 -12.80
N ALA A 39 -12.64 7.20 -13.40
CA ALA A 39 -13.57 8.23 -12.95
C ALA A 39 -15.03 7.73 -12.96
N LYS A 40 -15.41 6.96 -13.98
CA LYS A 40 -16.74 6.35 -14.05
C LYS A 40 -16.96 5.33 -12.93
N ILE A 41 -15.99 4.44 -12.69
CA ILE A 41 -16.09 3.44 -11.61
C ILE A 41 -16.25 4.13 -10.25
N LEU A 42 -15.45 5.17 -9.98
CA LEU A 42 -15.54 5.94 -8.75
C LEU A 42 -16.91 6.60 -8.58
N ALA A 43 -17.44 7.23 -9.63
CA ALA A 43 -18.76 7.84 -9.61
C ALA A 43 -19.88 6.81 -9.37
N ASP A 44 -19.79 5.63 -9.98
CA ASP A 44 -20.75 4.55 -9.78
C ASP A 44 -20.74 4.02 -8.34
N VAL A 45 -19.56 3.79 -7.77
CA VAL A 45 -19.42 3.35 -6.38
C VAL A 45 -19.94 4.42 -5.41
N GLN A 46 -19.66 5.69 -5.67
CA GLN A 46 -20.16 6.79 -4.85
C GLN A 46 -21.69 6.89 -4.87
N ASN A 47 -22.33 6.68 -6.03
CA ASN A 47 -23.77 6.86 -6.19
C ASN A 47 -24.60 5.60 -5.85
N ARG A 48 -24.05 4.41 -6.10
CA ARG A 48 -24.77 3.12 -5.99
C ARG A 48 -24.24 2.21 -4.89
N GLY A 49 -23.10 2.54 -4.27
CA GLY A 49 -22.49 1.78 -3.18
C GLY A 49 -22.22 0.32 -3.56
N ASP A 50 -22.59 -0.59 -2.66
CA ASP A 50 -22.38 -2.04 -2.77
C ASP A 50 -22.83 -2.64 -4.10
N ALA A 51 -23.91 -2.12 -4.69
CA ALA A 51 -24.41 -2.63 -5.97
C ALA A 51 -23.37 -2.45 -7.10
N ALA A 52 -22.70 -1.30 -7.15
CA ALA A 52 -21.62 -1.06 -8.12
C ALA A 52 -20.37 -1.88 -7.80
N VAL A 53 -20.03 -2.05 -6.52
CA VAL A 53 -18.90 -2.88 -6.09
C VAL A 53 -19.10 -4.33 -6.57
N LEU A 54 -20.26 -4.91 -6.30
CA LEU A 54 -20.57 -6.29 -6.71
C LEU A 54 -20.58 -6.46 -8.23
N GLU A 55 -21.11 -5.48 -8.96
CA GLU A 55 -21.09 -5.47 -10.42
C GLU A 55 -19.65 -5.48 -10.97
N TYR A 56 -18.79 -4.59 -10.48
CA TYR A 56 -17.40 -4.51 -10.92
C TYR A 56 -16.56 -5.69 -10.45
N THR A 57 -16.80 -6.25 -9.26
CA THR A 57 -16.18 -7.50 -8.81
C THR A 57 -16.54 -8.67 -9.73
N GLN A 58 -17.81 -8.81 -10.13
CA GLN A 58 -18.22 -9.85 -11.09
C GLN A 58 -17.57 -9.62 -12.47
N GLN A 59 -17.45 -8.37 -12.90
CA GLN A 59 -16.87 -8.04 -14.21
C GLN A 59 -15.36 -8.27 -14.27
N PHE A 60 -14.61 -7.75 -13.29
CA PHE A 60 -13.14 -7.72 -13.32
C PHE A 60 -12.52 -8.94 -12.65
N ASP A 61 -13.06 -9.38 -11.52
CA ASP A 61 -12.53 -10.53 -10.75
C ASP A 61 -13.17 -11.85 -11.18
N ARG A 62 -14.22 -11.78 -12.03
CA ARG A 62 -14.92 -12.94 -12.61
C ARG A 62 -15.55 -13.88 -11.59
N LEU A 63 -15.92 -13.35 -10.42
CA LEU A 63 -16.71 -14.10 -9.43
C LEU A 63 -18.14 -14.30 -9.93
N SER A 64 -18.73 -15.46 -9.64
CA SER A 64 -20.14 -15.70 -9.95
C SER A 64 -21.06 -14.86 -9.05
N LYS A 65 -22.34 -14.73 -9.43
CA LYS A 65 -23.35 -14.04 -8.59
C LYS A 65 -23.51 -14.69 -7.22
N ASP A 66 -23.33 -16.01 -7.12
CA ASP A 66 -23.43 -16.71 -5.84
C ASP A 66 -22.21 -16.40 -4.95
N GLN A 67 -21.02 -16.33 -5.55
CA GLN A 67 -19.76 -15.97 -4.86
C GLN A 67 -19.73 -14.50 -4.45
N ALA A 68 -20.30 -13.61 -5.26
CA ALA A 68 -20.42 -12.17 -5.01
C ALA A 68 -21.88 -11.78 -4.75
N SER A 69 -22.55 -12.48 -3.83
CA SER A 69 -23.96 -12.27 -3.49
C SER A 69 -24.20 -11.07 -2.58
N SER A 70 -23.19 -10.65 -1.80
CA SER A 70 -23.19 -9.42 -1.02
C SER A 70 -21.75 -9.01 -0.68
N VAL A 71 -21.51 -7.73 -0.38
CA VAL A 71 -20.16 -7.26 -0.01
C VAL A 71 -19.64 -7.94 1.26
N LYS A 72 -20.52 -8.32 2.18
CA LYS A 72 -20.16 -9.07 3.39
C LYS A 72 -19.56 -10.44 3.08
N VAL A 73 -20.00 -11.11 2.02
CA VAL A 73 -19.47 -12.41 1.61
C VAL A 73 -18.08 -12.28 0.98
N LEU A 74 -17.71 -11.09 0.49
CA LEU A 74 -16.36 -10.81 -0.02
C LEU A 74 -15.33 -10.65 1.10
N GLU A 75 -15.76 -10.40 2.35
CA GLU A 75 -14.86 -10.26 3.49
C GLU A 75 -14.28 -11.63 3.89
N ILE A 76 -12.95 -11.72 3.95
CA ILE A 76 -12.27 -12.94 4.40
C ILE A 76 -12.36 -13.02 5.92
N SER A 77 -12.92 -14.12 6.43
CA SER A 77 -13.12 -14.28 7.86
C SER A 77 -11.78 -14.41 8.61
N LYS A 78 -11.76 -13.98 9.87
CA LYS A 78 -10.61 -14.19 10.75
C LYS A 78 -10.22 -15.67 10.87
N ALA A 79 -11.18 -16.58 10.81
CA ALA A 79 -10.92 -18.01 10.86
C ALA A 79 -10.14 -18.48 9.62
N ASP A 80 -10.51 -18.00 8.43
CA ASP A 80 -9.80 -18.32 7.19
C ASP A 80 -8.39 -17.73 7.17
N LEU A 81 -8.21 -16.51 7.65
CA LEU A 81 -6.88 -15.89 7.81
C LEU A 81 -5.99 -16.71 8.74
N MET A 82 -6.53 -17.18 9.88
CA MET A 82 -5.79 -18.02 10.81
C MET A 82 -5.49 -19.40 10.23
N ALA A 83 -6.42 -19.99 9.48
CA ALA A 83 -6.20 -21.25 8.78
C ALA A 83 -5.08 -21.11 7.74
N ALA A 84 -5.07 -20.03 6.96
CA ALA A 84 -4.01 -19.75 6.00
C ALA A 84 -2.63 -19.58 6.67
N LEU A 85 -2.57 -18.84 7.78
CA LEU A 85 -1.34 -18.68 8.57
C LEU A 85 -0.83 -20.02 9.12
N ASN A 86 -1.74 -20.87 9.61
CA ASN A 86 -1.39 -22.17 10.19
C ASN A 86 -1.03 -23.22 9.13
N ALA A 87 -1.49 -23.05 7.89
CA ALA A 87 -1.14 -23.93 6.77
C ALA A 87 0.25 -23.64 6.17
N LEU A 88 0.91 -22.55 6.57
CA LEU A 88 2.24 -22.21 6.08
C LEU A 88 3.29 -23.23 6.53
N PRO A 89 4.24 -23.61 5.64
CA PRO A 89 5.47 -24.29 6.05
C PRO A 89 6.19 -23.51 7.15
N ALA A 90 6.74 -24.22 8.14
CA ALA A 90 7.34 -23.61 9.33
C ALA A 90 8.43 -22.57 8.99
N GLU A 91 9.26 -22.84 7.99
CA GLU A 91 10.30 -21.92 7.53
C GLU A 91 9.71 -20.61 6.97
N GLN A 92 8.67 -20.70 6.15
CA GLN A 92 8.01 -19.51 5.58
C GLN A 92 7.33 -18.68 6.66
N ARG A 93 6.66 -19.34 7.60
CA ARG A 93 6.04 -18.67 8.75
C ARG A 93 7.09 -17.93 9.59
N SER A 94 8.18 -18.61 9.93
CA SER A 94 9.28 -18.02 10.70
C SER A 94 9.90 -16.82 9.99
N ALA A 95 10.09 -16.90 8.67
CA ALA A 95 10.59 -15.79 7.87
C ALA A 95 9.65 -14.57 7.89
N LEU A 96 8.33 -14.80 7.77
CA LEU A 96 7.33 -13.73 7.83
C LEU A 96 7.26 -13.09 9.22
N GLU A 97 7.27 -13.88 10.29
CA GLU A 97 7.28 -13.40 11.67
C GLU A 97 8.55 -12.60 11.99
N ALA A 98 9.71 -13.06 11.52
CA ALA A 98 10.97 -12.34 11.68
C ALA A 98 10.97 -11.01 10.90
N ALA A 99 10.47 -11.00 9.66
CA ALA A 99 10.32 -9.78 8.87
C ALA A 99 9.36 -8.80 9.55
N ALA A 100 8.20 -9.28 10.00
CA ALA A 100 7.22 -8.47 10.72
C ALA A 100 7.81 -7.84 11.98
N GLN A 101 8.55 -8.61 12.77
CA GLN A 101 9.19 -8.11 13.99
C GLN A 101 10.23 -7.02 13.67
N ARG A 102 11.05 -7.19 12.63
CA ARG A 102 12.04 -6.18 12.22
C ARG A 102 11.37 -4.89 11.75
N VAL A 103 10.33 -4.99 10.92
CA VAL A 103 9.56 -3.83 10.46
C VAL A 103 8.93 -3.10 11.64
N LYS A 104 8.31 -3.84 12.57
CA LYS A 104 7.70 -3.28 13.77
C LYS A 104 8.73 -2.53 14.62
N SER A 105 9.83 -3.17 14.98
CA SER A 105 10.86 -2.55 15.84
C SER A 105 11.48 -1.30 15.21
N TYR A 106 11.62 -1.25 13.89
CA TYR A 106 12.08 -0.05 13.21
C TYR A 106 11.06 1.09 13.32
N HIS A 107 9.79 0.84 13.01
CA HIS A 107 8.74 1.87 13.03
C HIS A 107 8.41 2.34 14.45
N GLU A 108 8.56 1.48 15.46
CA GLU A 108 8.45 1.88 16.88
C GLU A 108 9.50 2.92 17.25
N ARG A 109 10.75 2.74 16.78
CA ARG A 109 11.82 3.74 16.94
C ARG A 109 11.53 4.99 16.13
N GLN A 110 11.16 4.84 14.86
CA GLN A 110 10.85 5.96 13.97
C GLN A 110 9.77 6.88 14.55
N LYS A 111 8.74 6.31 15.20
CA LYS A 111 7.68 7.07 15.86
C LYS A 111 8.22 8.09 16.89
N VAL A 112 9.26 7.71 17.61
CA VAL A 112 9.93 8.59 18.59
C VAL A 112 10.87 9.56 17.86
N GLU A 113 11.79 9.02 17.07
CA GLU A 113 12.92 9.77 16.47
C GLU A 113 12.48 10.77 15.39
N SER A 114 11.36 10.54 14.72
CA SER A 114 10.84 11.41 13.65
C SER A 114 9.83 12.46 14.15
N GLY A 115 9.71 12.65 15.48
CA GLY A 115 8.79 13.64 16.05
C GLY A 115 7.30 13.26 15.94
N CYS A 116 6.99 11.99 15.66
CA CYS A 116 5.62 11.46 15.59
C CYS A 116 5.08 11.08 16.99
N HIS A 117 5.39 11.89 18.00
CA HIS A 117 4.90 11.76 19.37
C HIS A 117 4.33 13.10 19.84
N SER A 118 3.37 13.05 20.77
CA SER A 118 2.84 14.26 21.37
C SER A 118 3.81 14.80 22.41
N TRP A 119 3.93 16.12 22.51
CA TRP A 119 4.76 16.81 23.49
C TRP A 119 4.13 18.15 23.86
N ASP A 120 4.46 18.67 25.04
CA ASP A 120 4.11 20.01 25.46
C ASP A 120 5.16 20.59 26.41
N TYR A 121 5.21 21.92 26.52
CA TYR A 121 6.04 22.64 27.47
C TYR A 121 5.38 23.97 27.86
N ALA A 122 5.87 24.59 28.94
CA ALA A 122 5.51 25.97 29.30
C ALA A 122 6.67 26.91 28.94
N ASP A 123 6.36 28.02 28.26
CA ASP A 123 7.35 29.06 27.96
C ASP A 123 7.68 29.92 29.20
N GLU A 124 8.60 30.88 29.03
CA GLU A 124 9.03 31.80 30.09
C GLU A 124 7.89 32.67 30.66
N ASN A 125 6.80 32.83 29.90
CA ASN A 125 5.61 33.59 30.30
C ASN A 125 4.53 32.70 30.92
N GLY A 126 4.77 31.39 31.06
CA GLY A 126 3.81 30.41 31.56
C GLY A 126 2.78 29.95 30.54
N THR A 127 2.92 30.31 29.25
CA THR A 127 2.05 29.84 28.17
C THR A 127 2.36 28.38 27.85
N ARG A 128 1.33 27.52 27.82
CA ARG A 128 1.50 26.12 27.40
C ARG A 128 1.46 26.00 25.88
N LEU A 129 2.51 25.43 25.32
CA LEU A 129 2.68 25.15 23.89
C LEU A 129 2.92 23.66 23.69
N GLY A 130 2.54 23.11 22.54
CA GLY A 130 2.68 21.68 22.31
C GLY A 130 2.27 21.22 20.92
N GLN A 131 2.55 19.94 20.66
CA GLN A 131 2.09 19.20 19.50
C GLN A 131 1.27 18.00 19.97
N LYS A 132 0.07 17.85 19.40
CA LYS A 132 -0.73 16.64 19.55
C LYS A 132 -0.66 15.83 18.28
N VAL A 133 -0.14 14.61 18.39
CA VAL A 133 -0.08 13.63 17.30
C VAL A 133 -1.09 12.53 17.60
N THR A 134 -2.03 12.31 16.69
CA THR A 134 -3.03 11.24 16.75
C THR A 134 -2.98 10.40 15.49
N PRO A 135 -3.17 9.07 15.58
CA PRO A 135 -3.29 8.24 14.39
C PRO A 135 -4.56 8.58 13.61
N LEU A 136 -4.61 8.13 12.35
CA LEU A 136 -5.88 8.05 11.61
C LEU A 136 -6.81 7.07 12.33
N ASP A 137 -8.11 7.33 12.30
CA ASP A 137 -9.10 6.40 12.86
C ASP A 137 -9.09 5.08 12.09
N ARG A 138 -9.04 5.18 10.75
CA ARG A 138 -9.10 4.05 9.81
C ARG A 138 -8.15 4.23 8.63
N ALA A 139 -7.58 3.14 8.14
CA ALA A 139 -6.75 3.11 6.94
C ALA A 139 -7.09 1.91 6.04
N GLY A 140 -7.23 2.15 4.74
CA GLY A 140 -7.40 1.12 3.71
C GLY A 140 -6.07 0.79 3.02
N LEU A 141 -5.78 -0.49 2.83
CA LEU A 141 -4.55 -1.00 2.23
C LEU A 141 -4.89 -1.79 0.97
N TYR A 142 -4.59 -1.24 -0.21
CA TYR A 142 -4.77 -1.99 -1.45
C TYR A 142 -3.57 -2.92 -1.70
N VAL A 143 -3.85 -4.21 -1.92
CA VAL A 143 -2.84 -5.22 -2.24
C VAL A 143 -3.24 -5.92 -3.55
N PRO A 144 -2.41 -5.88 -4.60
CA PRO A 144 -2.70 -6.56 -5.85
C PRO A 144 -2.90 -8.06 -5.67
N GLY A 145 -3.93 -8.61 -6.30
CA GLY A 145 -4.21 -10.05 -6.32
C GLY A 145 -3.35 -10.85 -7.30
N GLY A 146 -3.58 -12.17 -7.34
CA GLY A 146 -2.93 -13.08 -8.29
C GLY A 146 -1.45 -13.36 -8.00
N LYS A 147 -0.64 -13.55 -9.05
CA LYS A 147 0.78 -13.92 -8.93
C LYS A 147 1.68 -12.79 -8.42
N ALA A 148 1.16 -11.57 -8.32
CA ALA A 148 1.84 -10.40 -7.78
C ALA A 148 1.52 -10.15 -6.29
N ALA A 149 0.88 -11.11 -5.61
CA ALA A 149 0.63 -11.03 -4.18
C ALA A 149 1.93 -11.21 -3.39
N TYR A 150 2.48 -10.10 -2.90
CA TYR A 150 3.69 -10.08 -2.08
C TYR A 150 3.34 -9.87 -0.61
N PRO A 151 3.54 -10.89 0.27
CA PRO A 151 3.32 -10.72 1.71
C PRO A 151 4.13 -9.56 2.31
N SER A 152 5.30 -9.26 1.74
CA SER A 152 6.12 -8.12 2.14
C SER A 152 5.39 -6.78 2.02
N SER A 153 4.59 -6.57 0.97
CA SER A 153 3.82 -5.33 0.80
C SER A 153 2.76 -5.18 1.89
N VAL A 154 2.11 -6.29 2.29
CA VAL A 154 1.17 -6.31 3.41
C VAL A 154 1.88 -5.91 4.70
N LEU A 155 3.01 -6.55 5.01
CA LEU A 155 3.79 -6.27 6.21
C LEU A 155 4.24 -4.81 6.28
N MET A 156 4.75 -4.27 5.16
CA MET A 156 5.27 -2.90 5.08
C MET A 156 4.18 -1.83 5.15
N ASN A 157 2.91 -2.15 4.88
CA ASN A 157 1.79 -1.20 4.99
C ASN A 157 1.03 -1.34 6.32
N ALA A 158 0.70 -2.57 6.70
CA ALA A 158 -0.15 -2.84 7.87
C ALA A 158 0.58 -2.59 9.20
N ILE A 159 1.87 -2.97 9.29
CA ILE A 159 2.62 -2.83 10.55
C ILE A 159 2.83 -1.37 10.92
N PRO A 160 3.27 -0.46 10.02
CA PRO A 160 3.40 0.95 10.38
C PRO A 160 2.07 1.60 10.79
N ALA A 161 0.96 1.25 10.12
CA ALA A 161 -0.37 1.71 10.52
C ALA A 161 -0.73 1.25 11.95
N LYS A 162 -0.44 -0.02 12.30
CA LYS A 162 -0.66 -0.52 13.66
C LYS A 162 0.28 0.10 14.69
N VAL A 163 1.54 0.36 14.36
CA VAL A 163 2.50 1.05 15.25
C VAL A 163 2.10 2.51 15.48
N ALA A 164 1.59 3.19 14.45
CA ALA A 164 1.05 4.54 14.57
C ALA A 164 -0.13 4.58 15.56
N GLY A 165 -0.94 3.52 15.61
CA GLY A 165 -2.09 3.36 16.49
C GLY A 165 -3.43 3.40 15.77
N VAL A 166 -3.45 3.14 14.45
CA VAL A 166 -4.68 3.12 13.66
C VAL A 166 -5.60 2.00 14.14
N SER A 167 -6.81 2.36 14.55
CA SER A 167 -7.79 1.45 15.14
C SER A 167 -8.25 0.40 14.12
N GLU A 168 -8.72 0.85 12.95
CA GLU A 168 -9.19 -0.04 11.90
C GLU A 168 -8.24 0.00 10.70
N VAL A 169 -7.63 -1.15 10.40
CA VAL A 169 -6.79 -1.31 9.20
C VAL A 169 -7.49 -2.34 8.34
N ILE A 170 -7.96 -1.90 7.18
CA ILE A 170 -8.79 -2.67 6.25
C ILE A 170 -7.93 -2.96 5.02
N MET A 171 -7.91 -4.22 4.59
CA MET A 171 -7.24 -4.66 3.38
C MET A 171 -8.27 -5.31 2.46
#